data_AF-A0A8K0N5P4-F1
#
_entry.id   AF-A0A8K0N5P4-F1
#
_cell.length_a   1.000
_cell.length_b   1.000
_cell.length_c   1.000
_cell.angle_alpha   90.00
_cell.angle_beta   90.00
_cell.angle_gamma   90.00
#
_symmetry.space_group_name_H-M   'P 1'
#
loop_
_entity.id
_entity.type
_entity.pdbx_description
1 polymer ?
#
loop_
_entity_poly.entity_id
_entity_poly.type
_entity_poly.pdbx_seq_one_letter_code
_entity_poly.pdbx_strand_id
1 'polypeptide(L)'
;MATAFSSYSTSSILFVFFFYFLIRSVGAAAALGFTFHHRFSDPVRRWAESRAKNLPGGWPEKGTVEYYAVLAGHDRGRALSGAAPALTFSDGNATLRISSLGL
;
A
#
# COMPACT_ATOMS: atom_id res chain seq x y z
N MET A 1 -47.16 -20.52 -45.64
CA MET A 1 -46.47 -19.68 -44.64
C MET A 1 -45.17 -20.39 -44.26
N ALA A 2 -44.05 -20.03 -44.87
CA ALA A 2 -42.74 -20.58 -44.50
C ALA A 2 -42.02 -19.53 -43.66
N THR A 3 -41.80 -19.85 -42.39
CA THR A 3 -41.06 -19.03 -41.44
C THR A 3 -39.58 -19.04 -41.81
N ALA A 4 -39.02 -17.87 -42.13
CA ALA A 4 -37.60 -17.73 -42.39
C ALA A 4 -36.82 -17.95 -41.10
N PHE A 5 -36.13 -19.09 -40.99
CA PHE A 5 -35.12 -19.28 -39.96
C PHE A 5 -33.92 -18.40 -40.30
N SER A 6 -33.68 -17.40 -39.45
CA SER A 6 -32.53 -16.51 -39.56
C SER A 6 -31.24 -17.33 -39.52
N SER A 7 -30.49 -17.33 -40.63
CA SER A 7 -29.15 -17.92 -40.69
C SER A 7 -28.17 -16.96 -40.02
N TYR A 8 -27.94 -17.15 -38.73
CA TYR A 8 -26.88 -16.42 -38.04
C TYR A 8 -25.52 -16.95 -38.50
N SER A 9 -24.66 -16.05 -39.00
CA SER A 9 -23.28 -16.40 -39.33
C SER A 9 -22.55 -16.85 -38.06
N THR A 10 -21.73 -17.89 -38.16
CA THR A 10 -20.91 -18.41 -37.04
C THR A 10 -20.06 -17.30 -36.41
N SER A 11 -19.60 -16.35 -37.22
CA SER A 11 -18.88 -15.16 -36.77
C SER A 11 -19.71 -14.28 -35.83
N SER A 12 -21.02 -14.15 -36.06
CA SER A 12 -21.93 -13.36 -35.21
C SER A 12 -22.17 -14.03 -33.86
N ILE A 13 -22.25 -15.35 -33.83
CA ILE A 13 -22.40 -16.13 -32.59
C ILE A 13 -21.13 -16.02 -31.75
N LEU A 14 -19.96 -16.19 -32.36
CA LEU A 14 -18.65 -16.05 -31.69
C LEU A 14 -18.44 -14.64 -31.14
N PHE A 15 -18.89 -13.62 -31.87
CA PHE A 15 -18.84 -12.23 -31.42
C PHE A 15 -19.67 -12.02 -30.15
N VAL A 16 -20.91 -12.55 -30.10
CA VAL A 16 -21.76 -12.46 -28.90
C VAL A 16 -21.11 -13.15 -27.70
N PHE A 17 -20.52 -14.34 -27.89
CA PHE A 17 -19.81 -15.03 -26.81
C PHE A 17 -18.56 -14.29 -26.35
N PHE A 18 -17.80 -13.69 -27.28
CA PHE A 18 -16.63 -12.89 -26.96
C PHE A 18 -16.99 -11.66 -26.12
N PHE A 19 -18.01 -10.90 -26.52
CA PHE A 19 -18.47 -9.72 -25.76
C PHE A 19 -19.11 -10.11 -24.43
N TYR A 20 -19.86 -11.21 -24.37
CA TYR A 20 -20.37 -11.75 -23.11
C TYR A 20 -19.23 -12.11 -22.15
N PHE A 21 -18.18 -12.77 -22.64
CA PHE A 21 -17.00 -13.10 -21.83
C PHE A 21 -16.25 -11.84 -21.38
N LEU A 22 -16.12 -10.84 -22.26
CA LEU A 22 -15.49 -9.55 -21.93
C LEU A 22 -16.25 -8.82 -20.82
N ILE A 23 -17.58 -8.70 -20.93
CA ILE A 23 -18.45 -8.05 -19.93
C ILE A 23 -18.43 -8.81 -18.60
N ARG A 24 -18.42 -10.14 -18.62
CA ARG A 24 -18.30 -10.98 -17.42
C ARG A 24 -16.89 -10.96 -16.81
N SER A 25 -15.87 -10.61 -17.57
CA SER A 25 -14.48 -10.49 -17.12
C SER A 25 -14.17 -9.15 -16.44
N VAL A 26 -15.11 -8.19 -16.41
CA VAL A 26 -15.03 -6.99 -15.54
C VAL A 26 -15.37 -7.41 -14.10
N GLY A 27 -14.54 -8.27 -13.54
CA GLY A 27 -14.62 -8.77 -12.18
C GLY A 27 -13.41 -8.29 -11.40
N ALA A 28 -13.67 -7.40 -10.44
CA ALA A 28 -12.72 -6.81 -9.51
C ALA A 28 -11.57 -6.03 -10.17
N ALA A 29 -11.77 -4.71 -10.32
CA ALA A 29 -10.68 -3.79 -10.04
C ALA A 29 -10.30 -3.99 -8.56
N ALA A 30 -9.52 -5.04 -8.29
CA ALA A 30 -9.03 -5.35 -6.96
C ALA A 30 -8.28 -4.12 -6.48
N ALA A 31 -8.75 -3.50 -5.40
CA ALA A 31 -8.00 -2.44 -4.75
C ALA A 31 -6.62 -3.02 -4.40
N LEU A 32 -5.57 -2.51 -5.05
CA LEU A 32 -4.20 -2.90 -4.74
C LEU A 32 -3.89 -2.40 -3.33
N GLY A 33 -4.10 -3.26 -2.34
CA GLY A 33 -3.67 -3.03 -0.96
C GLY A 33 -2.21 -3.41 -0.82
N PHE A 34 -1.37 -2.45 -0.45
CA PHE A 34 0.03 -2.70 -0.13
C PHE A 34 0.22 -2.67 1.38
N THR A 35 0.83 -3.72 1.92
CA THR A 35 1.32 -3.71 3.31
C THR A 35 2.71 -3.09 3.32
N PHE A 36 2.83 -1.90 3.90
CA PHE A 36 4.12 -1.24 4.08
C PHE A 36 4.77 -1.67 5.40
N HIS A 37 6.05 -2.01 5.33
CA HIS A 37 6.86 -2.41 6.47
C HIS A 37 8.07 -1.47 6.58
N HIS A 38 8.32 -0.90 7.77
CA HIS A 38 9.52 -0.09 7.99
C HIS A 38 10.80 -0.96 8.00
N ARG A 39 11.96 -0.34 7.79
CA ARG A 39 13.27 -1.01 7.62
C ARG A 39 13.62 -1.99 8.74
N PHE A 40 13.22 -1.68 9.97
CA PHE A 40 13.54 -2.46 11.18
C PHE A 40 12.45 -3.46 11.60
N SER A 41 11.41 -3.64 10.78
CA SER A 41 10.28 -4.51 11.11
C SER A 41 10.64 -5.99 11.05
N ASP A 42 9.93 -6.81 11.82
CA ASP A 42 10.18 -8.25 11.91
C ASP A 42 10.08 -8.99 10.55
N PRO A 43 9.13 -8.66 9.65
CA PRO A 43 9.10 -9.24 8.29
C PRO A 43 10.34 -8.91 7.47
N VAL A 44 10.85 -7.68 7.54
CA VAL A 44 12.05 -7.25 6.81
C VAL A 44 13.29 -7.92 7.40
N ARG A 45 13.36 -8.10 8.72
CA ARG A 45 14.43 -8.84 9.40
C ARG A 45 14.50 -10.29 8.93
N ARG A 46 13.40 -11.03 8.98
CA ARG A 46 13.34 -12.42 8.50
C ARG A 46 13.71 -12.54 7.02
N TRP A 47 13.27 -11.60 6.19
CA TRP A 47 13.61 -11.56 4.76
C TRP A 47 15.10 -11.32 4.49
N ALA A 48 15.78 -10.54 5.35
CA ALA A 48 17.21 -10.28 5.25
C ALA A 48 18.03 -11.49 5.71
N GLU A 49 17.66 -12.06 6.87
CA GLU A 49 18.24 -13.29 7.41
C GLU A 49 18.17 -14.44 6.41
N SER A 50 17.03 -14.63 5.74
CA SER A 50 16.85 -15.68 4.73
C SER A 50 17.72 -15.51 3.48
N ARG A 51 18.30 -14.33 3.27
CA ARG A 51 19.25 -14.05 2.17
C ARG A 51 20.70 -14.00 2.62
N ALA A 52 20.99 -14.40 3.85
CA ALA A 52 22.29 -14.18 4.49
C ALA A 52 22.75 -12.71 4.38
N LYS A 53 21.79 -11.78 4.35
CA LYS A 53 22.04 -10.33 4.34
C LYS A 53 21.81 -9.80 5.75
N ASN A 54 22.72 -8.96 6.22
CA ASN A 54 22.55 -8.23 7.46
C ASN A 54 22.49 -6.73 7.21
N LEU A 55 21.86 -6.04 8.15
CA LEU A 55 21.79 -4.59 8.12
C LEU A 55 23.15 -4.01 8.53
N PRO A 56 23.74 -3.08 7.75
CA PRO A 56 24.89 -2.33 8.21
C PRO A 56 24.52 -1.59 9.51
N GLY A 57 25.31 -1.80 10.58
CA GLY A 57 25.01 -1.27 11.91
C GLY A 57 24.11 -2.15 12.78
N GLY A 58 23.71 -3.33 12.29
CA GLY A 58 22.94 -4.31 13.05
C GLY A 58 21.44 -4.00 13.14
N TRP A 59 20.73 -4.86 13.86
CA TRP A 59 19.30 -4.73 14.13
C TRP A 59 19.10 -4.13 15.53
N PRO A 60 18.57 -2.90 15.65
CA PRO A 60 18.31 -2.30 16.96
C PRO A 60 17.27 -3.11 17.73
N GLU A 61 17.41 -3.12 19.05
CA GLU A 61 16.50 -3.80 19.96
C GLU A 61 15.16 -3.07 20.04
N LYS A 62 14.06 -3.78 19.77
CA LYS A 62 12.74 -3.17 19.66
C LYS A 62 12.28 -2.64 21.03
N GLY A 63 11.84 -1.39 21.06
CA GLY A 63 11.33 -0.75 22.28
C GLY A 63 12.35 0.08 23.06
N THR A 64 13.61 0.12 22.63
CA THR A 64 14.62 1.00 23.22
C THR A 64 14.57 2.42 22.64
N VAL A 65 15.17 3.38 23.33
CA VAL A 65 15.29 4.77 22.85
C VAL A 65 16.09 4.81 21.54
N GLU A 66 17.13 3.99 21.45
CA GLU A 66 18.01 3.87 20.29
C GLU A 66 17.23 3.37 19.07
N TYR A 67 16.32 2.40 19.26
CA TYR A 67 15.47 1.91 18.19
C TYR A 67 14.61 3.02 17.58
N TYR A 68 13.97 3.83 18.42
CA TYR A 68 13.14 4.94 17.94
C TYR A 68 13.98 6.07 17.34
N ALA A 69 15.17 6.35 17.90
CA ALA A 69 16.08 7.35 17.35
C ALA A 69 16.55 7.00 15.94
N VAL A 70 16.95 5.74 15.71
CA VAL A 70 17.40 5.26 14.39
C VAL A 70 16.23 5.18 13.41
N LEU A 71 15.04 4.74 13.85
CA LEU A 71 13.83 4.74 13.01
C LEU A 71 13.47 6.16 12.56
N ALA A 72 13.41 7.11 13.49
CA ALA A 72 13.13 8.51 13.19
C ALA A 72 14.23 9.16 12.32
N GLY A 73 15.49 8.78 12.49
CA GLY A 73 16.60 9.24 11.65
C GLY A 73 16.48 8.73 10.21
N HIS A 74 16.13 7.46 10.02
CA HIS A 74 15.92 6.86 8.71
C HIS A 74 14.74 7.50 7.97
N ASP A 75 13.62 7.72 8.66
CA ASP A 75 12.40 8.23 8.04
C ASP A 75 12.50 9.73 7.73
N ARG A 76 13.31 10.49 8.49
CA ARG A 76 13.63 11.89 8.22
C ARG A 76 14.31 12.12 6.86
N GLY A 77 15.07 11.15 6.36
CA GLY A 77 15.74 11.24 5.06
C GLY A 77 14.85 10.88 3.86
N ARG A 78 13.62 10.40 4.11
CA ARG A 78 12.67 9.96 3.07
C ARG A 78 11.36 10.74 3.12
N ALA A 79 11.43 12.05 3.34
CA ALA A 79 10.29 12.89 3.02
C ALA A 79 9.94 12.66 1.53
N LEU A 80 8.80 12.05 1.26
CA LEU A 80 8.26 11.85 -0.10
C LEU A 80 7.97 13.17 -0.82
N SER A 81 8.16 14.29 -0.14
CA SER A 81 8.31 15.62 -0.72
C SER A 81 9.71 16.11 -0.33
N GLY A 82 10.61 16.18 -1.33
CA GLY A 82 11.85 16.93 -1.17
C GLY A 82 11.50 18.33 -0.68
N ALA A 83 12.07 18.72 0.46
CA ALA A 83 11.74 19.95 1.16
C ALA A 83 10.26 20.08 1.61
N ALA A 84 9.67 19.00 2.14
CA ALA A 84 8.40 19.14 2.85
C ALA A 84 8.58 20.11 4.05
N PRO A 85 7.70 21.12 4.20
CA PRO A 85 7.59 21.87 5.44
C PRO A 85 7.43 20.89 6.61
N ALA A 86 7.83 21.32 7.82
CA ALA A 86 7.52 20.55 9.04
C ALA A 86 6.05 20.10 8.97
N LEU A 87 5.77 18.82 9.20
CA LEU A 87 4.42 18.28 9.23
C LEU A 87 3.57 19.15 10.17
N THR A 88 2.66 19.94 9.61
CA THR A 88 1.67 20.70 10.38
C THR A 88 0.34 20.00 10.23
N PHE A 89 -0.45 19.96 11.29
CA PHE A 89 -1.88 19.65 11.13
C PHE A 89 -2.52 20.75 10.28
N SER A 90 -3.65 20.43 9.63
CA SER A 90 -4.44 21.42 8.88
C SER A 90 -4.79 22.64 9.74
N ASP A 91 -4.96 22.39 11.05
CA ASP A 91 -5.38 23.38 12.04
C ASP A 91 -4.17 24.02 12.76
N GLY A 92 -2.95 23.77 12.28
CA GLY A 92 -1.70 24.31 12.83
C GLY A 92 -1.06 23.44 13.93
N ASN A 93 0.07 23.91 14.46
CA ASN A 93 0.84 23.19 15.51
C ASN A 93 0.64 23.82 16.90
N ALA A 94 -0.55 24.35 17.16
CA ALA A 94 -0.84 25.01 18.43
C ALA A 94 -1.00 23.96 19.55
N THR A 95 -0.13 24.02 20.55
CA THR A 95 -0.26 23.18 21.75
C THR A 95 -1.26 23.81 22.70
N LEU A 96 -2.37 23.11 22.97
CA LEU A 96 -3.32 23.50 24.01
C LEU A 96 -2.92 22.89 25.35
N ARG A 97 -2.69 23.73 26.36
CA ARG A 97 -2.51 23.27 27.75
C ARG A 97 -3.89 23.08 28.39
N ILE A 98 -4.35 21.84 28.48
CA ILE A 98 -5.62 21.50 29.10
C ILE A 98 -5.38 21.19 30.59
N SER A 99 -5.53 22.21 31.45
CA SER A 99 -5.32 22.11 32.90
C SER A 99 -6.28 21.16 33.63
N SER A 100 -7.35 20.71 32.97
CA SER A 100 -8.37 19.84 33.55
C SER A 100 -8.08 18.34 33.41
N LEU A 101 -7.00 17.94 32.72
CA LEU A 101 -6.60 16.54 32.56
C LEU A 101 -5.75 16.01 33.72
N GLY A 102 -5.59 16.80 34.79
CA GLY A 102 -4.88 16.42 36.02
C GLY A 102 -3.40 16.78 36.02
N LEU A 103 -2.85 16.91 37.23
CA LEU A 103 -1.42 17.10 37.55
C LEU A 103 -0.73 15.74 37.72
#